data_AF-A0A6A4GYJ8-F1
#
_entry.id   AF-A0A6A4GYJ8-F1
#
_cell.length_a   1.000
_cell.length_b   1.000
_cell.length_c   1.000
_cell.angle_alpha   90.00
_cell.angle_beta   90.00
_cell.angle_gamma   90.00
#
_symmetry.space_group_name_H-M   'P 1'
#
loop_
_entity.id
_entity.type
_entity.pdbx_description
1 polymer ?
#
loop_
_entity_poly.entity_id
_entity_poly.type
_entity_poly.pdbx_seq_one_letter_code
_entity_poly.pdbx_strand_id
1 'polypeptide(L)'
;MASDSVLSEERGARGIPKAPFIEDVEKFLGSADAEVEGPLKKIQDAIAKYRYMDANLNQRRLGLEEKIPDIKKTLSMVEYLQQRREGKSSQSEDDLEDDLEESPKPLKTTFELNETLFAEAELEDTDTVFLWLGANVMLSYKIPAAIELLRAKLQAAEANVASLTEDLEFLREQLTMMEVNMARVYNWDVKRRRDRRLEDEKTGKGASEREGG
;
A
#
# COMPACT_ATOMS: atom_id res chain seq x y z
N MET A 1 33.07 19.83 -4.72
CA MET A 1 32.65 18.41 -4.72
C MET A 1 31.14 18.40 -4.71
N ALA A 2 30.49 17.87 -5.76
CA ALA A 2 29.03 17.74 -5.78
C ALA A 2 28.59 16.88 -4.59
N SER A 3 27.51 17.27 -3.88
CA SER A 3 27.04 16.49 -2.74
C SER A 3 26.66 15.09 -3.23
N ASP A 4 27.35 14.07 -2.72
CA ASP A 4 27.30 12.74 -3.33
C ASP A 4 25.95 12.02 -3.13
N SER A 5 25.17 12.47 -2.14
CA SER A 5 23.85 11.92 -1.82
C SER A 5 22.72 12.81 -2.35
N VAL A 6 21.89 12.23 -3.22
CA VAL A 6 20.61 12.82 -3.68
C VAL A 6 19.46 12.51 -2.71
N LEU A 7 19.72 11.72 -1.66
CA LEU A 7 18.76 11.38 -0.61
C LEU A 7 19.18 12.06 0.69
N SER A 8 18.21 12.59 1.45
CA SER A 8 18.50 13.15 2.76
C SER A 8 18.74 12.05 3.80
N GLU A 9 19.44 12.37 4.88
CA GLU A 9 19.60 11.45 6.02
C GLU A 9 18.31 11.29 6.84
N GLU A 10 17.35 12.22 6.71
CA GLU A 10 16.05 12.11 7.35
C GLU A 10 15.25 10.95 6.73
N ARG A 11 14.72 10.08 7.59
CA ARG A 11 13.89 8.95 7.21
C ARG A 11 12.50 9.10 7.82
N GLY A 12 11.47 8.73 7.06
CA GLY A 12 10.10 8.62 7.56
C GLY A 12 9.95 7.48 8.58
N ALA A 13 8.74 7.34 9.13
CA ALA A 13 8.42 6.42 10.23
C ALA A 13 8.86 4.96 10.02
N ARG A 14 9.04 4.52 8.76
CA ARG A 14 9.42 3.15 8.39
C ARG A 14 10.72 3.05 7.60
N GLY A 15 11.59 4.05 7.72
CA GLY A 15 12.91 4.03 7.09
C GLY A 15 12.92 4.45 5.62
N ILE A 16 11.78 4.92 5.08
CA ILE A 16 11.69 5.49 3.74
C ILE A 16 12.52 6.78 3.69
N PRO A 17 13.55 6.88 2.83
CA PRO A 17 14.38 8.09 2.75
C PRO A 17 13.55 9.31 2.33
N LYS A 18 13.76 10.45 2.97
CA LYS A 18 13.13 11.71 2.55
C LYS A 18 13.88 12.33 1.38
N ALA A 19 13.13 12.77 0.37
CA ALA A 19 13.62 13.48 -0.78
C ALA A 19 14.02 14.91 -0.36
N PRO A 20 15.28 15.34 -0.58
CA PRO A 20 15.69 16.71 -0.29
C PRO A 20 15.07 17.66 -1.32
N PHE A 21 14.85 18.92 -0.95
CA PHE A 21 14.47 19.95 -1.92
C PHE A 21 15.72 20.69 -2.42
N ILE A 22 15.87 20.81 -3.75
CA ILE A 22 17.02 21.51 -4.35
C ILE A 22 16.63 22.97 -4.60
N GLU A 23 16.87 23.84 -3.62
CA GLU A 23 16.63 25.29 -3.76
C GLU A 23 17.59 25.91 -4.79
N ASP A 24 18.89 25.73 -4.59
CA ASP A 24 19.94 26.25 -5.47
C ASP A 24 20.57 25.11 -6.28
N VAL A 25 20.20 25.06 -7.55
CA VAL A 25 20.67 24.03 -8.50
C VAL A 25 22.17 24.18 -8.78
N GLU A 26 22.69 25.41 -8.85
CA GLU A 26 24.11 25.63 -9.15
C GLU A 26 24.98 25.16 -7.99
N LYS A 27 24.58 25.47 -6.75
CA LYS A 27 25.25 24.98 -5.54
C LYS A 27 25.19 23.46 -5.44
N PHE A 28 24.06 22.85 -5.79
CA PHE A 28 23.90 21.39 -5.80
C PHE A 28 24.81 20.71 -6.83
N LEU A 29 24.94 21.29 -8.02
CA LEU A 29 25.83 20.80 -9.08
C LEU A 29 27.32 21.11 -8.78
N GLY A 30 27.59 22.08 -7.91
CA GLY A 30 28.92 22.43 -7.39
C GLY A 30 29.65 23.53 -8.17
N SER A 31 29.21 23.86 -9.38
CA SER A 31 29.71 25.01 -10.16
C SER A 31 28.78 25.32 -11.34
N ALA A 32 28.84 26.56 -11.86
CA ALA A 32 28.15 26.98 -13.08
C ALA A 32 28.46 26.10 -14.31
N ASP A 33 29.68 25.56 -14.40
CA ASP A 33 30.13 24.72 -15.53
C ASP A 33 30.01 23.21 -15.27
N ALA A 34 29.37 22.79 -14.16
CA ALA A 34 29.29 21.39 -13.79
C ALA A 34 28.50 20.55 -14.81
N GLU A 35 28.87 19.28 -14.93
CA GLU A 35 28.15 18.31 -15.76
C GLU A 35 26.83 17.91 -15.10
N VAL A 36 25.74 17.94 -15.88
CA VAL A 36 24.37 17.78 -15.37
C VAL A 36 23.87 16.33 -15.51
N GLU A 37 24.47 15.54 -16.40
CA GLU A 37 24.03 14.18 -16.72
C GLU A 37 24.11 13.24 -15.51
N GLY A 38 25.22 13.26 -14.77
CA GLY A 38 25.39 12.45 -13.57
C GLY A 38 24.34 12.72 -12.49
N PRO A 39 24.15 13.97 -12.05
CA PRO A 39 23.10 14.34 -11.10
C PRO A 39 21.67 14.01 -11.58
N LEU A 40 21.34 14.24 -12.85
CA LEU A 40 20.04 13.85 -13.41
C LEU A 40 19.83 12.33 -13.33
N LYS A 41 20.85 11.53 -13.67
CA LYS A 41 20.79 10.07 -13.55
C LYS A 41 20.55 9.63 -12.11
N LYS A 42 21.24 10.24 -11.13
CA LYS A 42 21.01 9.94 -9.70
C LYS A 42 19.58 10.28 -9.25
N ILE A 43 19.00 11.39 -9.74
CA ILE A 43 17.60 11.76 -9.47
C ILE A 43 16.64 10.74 -10.09
N GLN A 44 16.88 10.31 -11.34
CA GLN A 44 16.09 9.28 -12.01
C GLN A 44 16.15 7.93 -11.26
N ASP A 45 17.34 7.51 -10.82
CA ASP A 45 17.53 6.30 -10.02
C ASP A 45 16.75 6.37 -8.70
N ALA A 46 16.72 7.54 -8.05
CA ALA A 46 15.93 7.75 -6.83
C ALA A 46 14.42 7.69 -7.10
N ILE A 47 13.93 8.31 -8.18
CA ILE A 47 12.53 8.20 -8.61
C ILE A 47 12.15 6.74 -8.85
N ALA A 48 12.99 5.97 -9.55
CA ALA A 48 12.75 4.56 -9.79
C ALA A 48 12.64 3.75 -8.50
N LYS A 49 13.49 4.04 -7.49
CA LYS A 49 13.41 3.41 -6.16
C LYS A 49 12.11 3.75 -5.45
N TYR A 50 11.69 5.02 -5.44
CA TYR A 50 10.43 5.41 -4.83
C TYR A 50 9.22 4.75 -5.51
N ARG A 51 9.20 4.69 -6.84
CA ARG A 51 8.13 3.99 -7.60
C ARG A 51 8.07 2.50 -7.29
N TYR A 52 9.23 1.86 -7.15
CA TYR A 52 9.28 0.45 -6.74
C TYR A 52 8.73 0.23 -5.33
N MET A 53 9.07 1.11 -4.39
CA MET A 53 8.52 1.06 -3.03
C MET A 53 7.01 1.30 -3.01
N ASP A 54 6.51 2.28 -3.77
CA ASP A 54 5.09 2.59 -3.90
C ASP A 54 4.30 1.38 -4.44
N ALA A 55 4.78 0.78 -5.53
CA ALA A 55 4.15 -0.41 -6.10
C ALA A 55 4.07 -1.58 -5.10
N ASN A 56 5.17 -1.84 -4.38
CA ASN A 56 5.22 -2.93 -3.39
C ASN A 56 4.27 -2.69 -2.21
N LEU A 57 4.26 -1.48 -1.64
CA LEU A 57 3.38 -1.16 -0.52
C LEU A 57 1.92 -1.15 -0.96
N ASN A 58 1.62 -0.68 -2.17
CA ASN A 58 0.27 -0.67 -2.70
C ASN A 58 -0.25 -2.10 -2.95
N GLN A 59 0.58 -3.00 -3.48
CA GLN A 59 0.23 -4.42 -3.61
C GLN A 59 -0.07 -5.08 -2.26
N ARG A 60 0.72 -4.78 -1.22
CA ARG A 60 0.47 -5.28 0.15
C ARG A 60 -0.84 -4.74 0.71
N ARG A 61 -1.15 -3.45 0.50
CA ARG A 61 -2.40 -2.83 0.95
C ARG A 61 -3.60 -3.49 0.28
N LEU A 62 -3.58 -3.64 -1.05
CA LEU A 62 -4.66 -4.29 -1.81
C LEU A 62 -4.91 -5.72 -1.33
N GLY A 63 -3.85 -6.51 -1.11
CA GLY A 63 -4.00 -7.88 -0.61
C GLY A 63 -4.53 -7.98 0.83
N LEU A 64 -4.45 -6.90 1.64
CA LEU A 64 -5.10 -6.84 2.94
C LEU A 64 -6.56 -6.38 2.80
N GLU A 65 -6.82 -5.38 1.97
CA GLU A 65 -8.17 -4.88 1.68
C GLU A 65 -9.08 -5.97 1.10
N GLU A 66 -8.53 -6.86 0.27
CA GLU A 66 -9.25 -8.04 -0.26
C GLU A 66 -9.62 -9.04 0.85
N LYS A 67 -8.75 -9.25 1.84
CA LYS A 67 -8.93 -10.26 2.90
C LYS A 67 -9.80 -9.79 4.06
N ILE A 68 -9.84 -8.48 4.32
CA ILE A 68 -10.60 -7.91 5.44
C ILE A 68 -12.10 -8.29 5.38
N PRO A 69 -12.79 -8.20 4.23
CA PRO A 69 -14.18 -8.66 4.10
C PRO A 69 -14.38 -10.12 4.49
N ASP A 70 -13.47 -11.00 4.06
CA ASP A 70 -13.52 -12.43 4.39
C ASP A 70 -13.38 -12.65 5.90
N ILE A 71 -12.42 -11.99 6.55
CA ILE A 71 -12.24 -12.05 8.00
C ILE A 71 -13.49 -11.56 8.73
N LYS A 72 -14.11 -10.46 8.26
CA LYS A 72 -15.36 -9.92 8.83
C LYS A 72 -16.52 -10.90 8.67
N LYS A 73 -16.68 -11.52 7.50
CA LYS A 73 -17.71 -12.52 7.24
C LYS A 73 -17.54 -13.75 8.12
N THR A 74 -16.30 -14.27 8.25
CA THR A 74 -16.00 -15.39 9.14
C THR A 74 -16.28 -15.03 10.60
N LEU A 75 -15.84 -13.86 11.07
CA LEU A 75 -16.11 -13.40 12.44
C LEU A 75 -17.62 -13.31 12.71
N SER A 76 -18.39 -12.68 11.81
CA SER A 76 -19.84 -12.57 11.93
C SER A 76 -20.52 -13.94 12.03
N MET A 77 -20.05 -14.94 11.27
CA MET A 77 -20.61 -16.29 11.35
C MET A 77 -20.29 -16.97 12.69
N VAL A 78 -19.06 -16.84 13.19
CA VAL A 78 -18.67 -17.42 14.48
C VAL A 78 -19.41 -16.74 15.64
N GLU A 79 -19.62 -15.41 15.58
CA GLU A 79 -20.44 -14.67 16.54
C GLU A 79 -21.91 -15.09 16.48
N TYR A 80 -22.46 -15.34 15.27
CA TYR A 80 -23.81 -15.89 15.10
C TYR A 80 -23.96 -17.27 15.76
N LEU A 81 -22.99 -18.17 15.54
CA LEU A 81 -22.97 -19.49 16.20
C LEU A 81 -22.90 -19.36 17.73
N GLN A 82 -22.17 -18.37 18.26
CA GLN A 82 -22.14 -18.09 19.69
C GLN A 82 -23.51 -17.63 20.21
N GLN A 83 -24.16 -16.67 19.55
CA GLN A 83 -25.44 -16.10 19.97
C GLN A 83 -26.56 -17.16 19.98
N ARG A 84 -26.58 -18.00 18.96
CA ARG A 84 -27.50 -19.14 18.86
C ARG A 84 -27.33 -20.08 20.05
N ARG A 85 -26.09 -20.45 20.38
CA ARG A 85 -25.79 -21.32 21.52
C ARG A 85 -26.18 -20.71 22.86
N GLU A 86 -26.02 -19.39 23.01
CA GLU A 86 -26.40 -18.67 24.24
C GLU A 86 -27.92 -18.46 24.36
N GLY A 87 -28.74 -18.98 23.42
CA GLY A 87 -30.19 -18.82 23.42
C GLY A 87 -30.64 -17.38 23.15
N LYS A 88 -29.75 -16.54 22.60
CA LYS A 88 -29.99 -15.12 22.34
C LYS A 88 -30.54 -14.86 20.94
N SER A 89 -31.07 -15.87 20.24
CA SER A 89 -31.70 -15.68 18.94
C SER A 89 -32.96 -14.82 19.11
N SER A 90 -32.77 -13.50 19.00
CA SER A 90 -33.80 -12.57 18.57
C SER A 90 -34.41 -13.10 17.29
N GLN A 91 -35.71 -13.34 17.34
CA GLN A 91 -36.61 -13.66 16.24
C GLN A 91 -36.07 -13.16 14.90
N SER A 92 -35.63 -14.06 14.03
CA SER A 92 -35.60 -13.80 12.60
C SER A 92 -37.05 -13.67 12.12
N GLU A 93 -37.36 -12.58 11.43
CA GLU A 93 -38.72 -12.21 10.97
C GLU A 93 -39.37 -13.20 10.00
N ASP A 94 -38.67 -14.25 9.56
CA ASP A 94 -39.18 -15.26 8.63
C ASP A 94 -39.76 -16.53 9.31
N ASP A 95 -39.77 -16.61 10.64
CA ASP A 95 -40.19 -17.83 11.38
C ASP A 95 -41.48 -17.58 12.23
N LEU A 96 -42.44 -16.87 11.65
CA LEU A 96 -43.76 -16.56 12.25
C LEU A 96 -44.79 -17.70 12.16
N GLU A 97 -44.37 -18.95 12.14
CA GLU A 97 -45.28 -20.09 12.29
C GLU A 97 -44.78 -21.10 13.34
N ASP A 98 -45.50 -21.08 14.47
CA ASP A 98 -45.79 -22.21 15.36
C ASP A 98 -44.72 -22.82 16.29
N ASP A 99 -45.25 -23.22 17.45
CA ASP A 99 -44.77 -24.24 18.41
C ASP A 99 -43.72 -23.91 19.49
N LEU A 100 -44.25 -23.53 20.67
CA LEU A 100 -44.34 -24.35 21.91
C LEU A 100 -43.36 -25.53 22.18
N GLU A 101 -42.12 -25.53 21.69
CA GLU A 101 -41.09 -26.48 22.16
C GLU A 101 -39.77 -25.79 22.55
N GLU A 102 -39.39 -25.93 23.82
CA GLU A 102 -38.20 -25.38 24.50
C GLU A 102 -36.85 -25.99 24.04
N SER A 103 -36.79 -26.60 22.85
CA SER A 103 -35.58 -27.23 22.32
C SER A 103 -34.96 -26.39 21.20
N PRO A 104 -33.63 -26.21 21.16
CA PRO A 104 -32.98 -25.50 20.07
C PRO A 104 -33.18 -26.29 18.77
N LYS A 105 -34.02 -25.77 17.86
CA LYS A 105 -34.19 -26.34 16.51
C LYS A 105 -32.81 -26.44 15.83
N PRO A 106 -32.50 -27.50 15.06
CA PRO A 106 -31.21 -27.61 14.34
C PRO A 106 -31.08 -26.54 13.24
N LEU A 107 -29.85 -26.12 12.91
CA LEU A 107 -29.62 -25.07 11.90
C LEU A 107 -29.74 -25.68 10.51
N LYS A 108 -30.83 -25.44 9.81
CA LYS A 108 -30.91 -25.75 8.38
C LYS A 108 -30.10 -24.72 7.60
N THR A 109 -29.11 -25.17 6.85
CA THR A 109 -28.30 -24.32 5.98
C THR A 109 -27.94 -25.06 4.70
N THR A 110 -27.67 -24.32 3.64
CA THR A 110 -27.10 -24.84 2.40
C THR A 110 -25.59 -24.70 2.44
N PHE A 111 -24.87 -25.82 2.34
CA PHE A 111 -23.41 -25.84 2.22
C PHE A 111 -22.98 -25.92 0.77
N GLU A 112 -21.97 -25.14 0.42
CA GLU A 112 -21.31 -25.17 -0.88
C GLU A 112 -20.39 -26.41 -0.96
N LEU A 113 -20.68 -27.31 -1.91
CA LEU A 113 -19.82 -28.45 -2.25
C LEU A 113 -18.87 -28.10 -3.40
N ASN A 114 -19.32 -27.23 -4.31
CA ASN A 114 -18.58 -26.65 -5.43
C ASN A 114 -19.23 -25.30 -5.80
N GLU A 115 -18.58 -24.48 -6.65
CA GLU A 115 -19.02 -23.12 -7.02
C GLU A 115 -20.48 -23.04 -7.50
N THR A 116 -21.00 -24.12 -8.08
CA THR A 116 -22.39 -24.22 -8.59
C THR A 116 -23.19 -25.35 -7.95
N LEU A 117 -22.65 -26.03 -6.93
CA LEU A 117 -23.28 -27.18 -6.28
C LEU A 117 -23.43 -26.93 -4.78
N PHE A 118 -24.68 -26.90 -4.33
CA PHE A 118 -25.04 -26.72 -2.93
C PHE A 118 -25.82 -27.94 -2.42
N ALA A 119 -25.67 -28.25 -1.13
CA ALA A 119 -26.43 -29.30 -0.46
C ALA A 119 -27.05 -28.75 0.83
N GLU A 120 -28.30 -29.12 1.10
CA GLU A 120 -28.95 -28.82 2.37
C GLU A 120 -28.38 -29.71 3.48
N ALA A 121 -28.08 -29.12 4.64
CA ALA A 121 -27.66 -29.83 5.82
C ALA A 121 -28.31 -29.23 7.07
N GLU A 122 -28.54 -30.09 8.06
CA GLU A 122 -28.93 -29.70 9.41
C GLU A 122 -27.68 -29.72 10.29
N LEU A 123 -27.36 -28.59 10.91
CA LEU A 123 -26.24 -28.44 11.83
C LEU A 123 -26.72 -28.60 13.27
N GLU A 124 -26.05 -29.47 14.01
CA GLU A 124 -26.15 -29.55 15.46
C GLU A 124 -25.35 -28.41 16.12
N ASP A 125 -25.73 -28.04 17.34
CA ASP A 125 -24.98 -27.04 18.10
C ASP A 125 -23.58 -27.58 18.46
N THR A 126 -22.55 -26.84 18.06
CA THR A 126 -21.15 -27.19 18.32
C THR A 126 -20.47 -26.16 19.20
N ASP A 127 -19.45 -26.59 19.95
CA ASP A 127 -18.64 -25.72 20.80
C ASP A 127 -17.34 -25.28 20.10
N THR A 128 -17.05 -25.84 18.93
CA THR A 128 -15.78 -25.66 18.23
C THR A 128 -15.96 -25.37 16.76
N VAL A 129 -15.12 -24.50 16.22
CA VAL A 129 -15.01 -24.20 14.79
C VAL A 129 -13.61 -24.56 14.29
N PHE A 130 -13.50 -24.92 13.02
CA PHE A 130 -12.22 -25.20 12.38
C PHE A 130 -11.79 -23.99 11.55
N LEU A 131 -10.62 -23.43 11.86
CA LEU A 131 -10.07 -22.27 11.16
C LEU A 131 -8.85 -22.69 10.34
N TRP A 132 -8.83 -22.26 9.08
CA TRP A 132 -7.67 -22.41 8.20
C TRP A 132 -6.65 -21.30 8.46
N LEU A 133 -5.45 -21.67 8.93
CA LEU A 133 -4.40 -20.70 9.28
C LEU A 133 -3.42 -20.46 8.14
N GLY A 134 -3.56 -21.18 7.03
CA GLY A 134 -2.62 -21.18 5.91
C GLY A 134 -1.58 -22.30 6.04
N ALA A 135 -0.65 -22.35 5.07
CA ALA A 135 0.42 -23.36 5.02
C ALA A 135 -0.05 -24.82 5.18
N ASN A 136 -1.23 -25.15 4.66
CA ASN A 136 -1.88 -26.46 4.78
C ASN A 136 -2.23 -26.86 6.22
N VAL A 137 -2.44 -25.89 7.11
CA VAL A 137 -2.78 -26.12 8.52
C VAL A 137 -4.17 -25.58 8.83
N MET A 138 -5.00 -26.46 9.40
CA MET A 138 -6.31 -26.17 9.98
C MET A 138 -6.30 -26.56 11.46
N LEU A 139 -6.81 -25.70 12.34
CA LEU A 139 -6.91 -25.99 13.77
C LEU A 139 -8.34 -25.81 14.27
N SER A 140 -8.72 -26.65 15.23
CA SER A 140 -10.00 -26.53 15.95
C SER A 140 -9.85 -25.54 17.11
N TYR A 141 -10.79 -24.61 17.22
CA TYR A 141 -10.87 -23.61 18.27
C TYR A 141 -12.23 -23.64 18.92
N LYS A 142 -12.28 -23.45 20.24
CA LYS A 142 -13.53 -23.12 20.93
C LYS A 142 -14.07 -21.79 20.42
N ILE A 143 -15.39 -21.65 20.30
CA ILE A 143 -16.04 -20.45 19.74
C ILE A 143 -15.50 -19.14 20.34
N PRO A 144 -15.37 -18.98 21.68
CA PRO A 144 -14.83 -17.73 22.25
C PRO A 144 -13.40 -17.44 21.82
N ALA A 145 -12.53 -18.46 21.80
CA ALA A 145 -11.14 -18.32 21.38
C ALA A 145 -11.02 -18.00 19.88
N ALA A 146 -11.91 -18.55 19.04
CA ALA A 146 -11.99 -18.24 17.63
C ALA A 146 -12.36 -16.76 17.39
N ILE A 147 -13.32 -16.24 18.16
CA ILE A 147 -13.73 -14.83 18.09
C ILE A 147 -12.58 -13.91 18.49
N GLU A 148 -11.91 -14.19 19.61
CA GLU A 148 -10.74 -13.41 20.03
C GLU A 148 -9.63 -13.42 18.97
N LEU A 149 -9.33 -14.58 18.39
CA LEU A 149 -8.33 -14.72 17.33
C LEU A 149 -8.72 -13.90 16.09
N LEU A 150 -9.96 -14.02 15.62
CA LEU A 150 -10.44 -13.32 14.43
C LEU A 150 -10.50 -11.80 14.65
N ARG A 151 -10.92 -11.34 15.83
CA ARG A 151 -10.90 -9.90 16.20
C ARG A 151 -9.48 -9.35 16.24
N ALA A 152 -8.54 -10.07 16.85
CA ALA A 152 -7.14 -9.65 16.88
C ALA A 152 -6.54 -9.59 15.47
N LYS A 153 -6.86 -10.57 14.61
CA LYS A 153 -6.43 -10.58 13.21
C LYS A 153 -7.04 -9.43 12.41
N LEU A 154 -8.32 -9.14 12.61
CA LEU A 154 -9.02 -8.04 11.97
C LEU A 154 -8.40 -6.69 12.37
N GLN A 155 -8.22 -6.46 13.67
CA GLN A 155 -7.61 -5.23 14.18
C GLN A 155 -6.19 -5.05 13.64
N ALA A 156 -5.38 -6.10 13.61
CA ALA A 156 -4.03 -6.05 13.05
C ALA A 156 -4.05 -5.75 11.54
N ALA A 157 -4.98 -6.34 10.78
CA ALA A 157 -5.12 -6.07 9.35
C ALA A 157 -5.55 -4.63 9.08
N GLU A 158 -6.54 -4.11 9.81
CA GLU A 158 -7.01 -2.72 9.68
C GLU A 158 -5.93 -1.70 10.08
N ALA A 159 -5.21 -1.95 11.18
CA ALA A 159 -4.07 -1.12 11.58
C ALA A 159 -2.95 -1.13 10.52
N ASN A 160 -2.67 -2.30 9.93
CA ASN A 160 -1.69 -2.42 8.85
C ASN A 160 -2.12 -1.63 7.61
N VAL A 161 -3.39 -1.69 7.21
CA VAL A 161 -3.91 -0.90 6.08
C VAL A 161 -3.80 0.59 6.36
N ALA A 162 -4.17 1.04 7.56
CA ALA A 162 -4.05 2.45 7.95
C ALA A 162 -2.59 2.91 7.84
N SER A 163 -1.67 2.14 8.43
CA SER A 163 -0.25 2.45 8.33
C SER A 163 0.22 2.46 6.87
N LEU A 164 -0.09 1.45 6.05
CA LEU A 164 0.36 1.41 4.65
C LEU A 164 -0.16 2.59 3.85
N THR A 165 -1.36 3.09 4.18
CA THR A 165 -1.94 4.27 3.54
C THR A 165 -1.11 5.53 3.81
N GLU A 166 -0.70 5.75 5.06
CA GLU A 166 0.19 6.88 5.42
C GLU A 166 1.56 6.80 4.72
N ASP A 167 2.11 5.59 4.58
CA ASP A 167 3.39 5.39 3.87
C ASP A 167 3.26 5.69 2.37
N LEU A 168 2.16 5.28 1.75
CA LEU A 168 1.89 5.55 0.34
C LEU A 168 1.70 7.04 0.10
N GLU A 169 1.05 7.75 1.03
CA GLU A 169 0.95 9.21 0.97
C GLU A 169 2.33 9.86 1.06
N PHE A 170 3.16 9.46 2.03
CA PHE A 170 4.54 9.95 2.14
C PHE A 170 5.36 9.67 0.87
N LEU A 171 5.25 8.48 0.27
CA LEU A 171 5.93 8.12 -0.97
C LEU A 171 5.49 8.98 -2.15
N ARG A 172 4.20 9.32 -2.26
CA ARG A 172 3.69 10.25 -3.29
C ARG A 172 4.29 11.64 -3.13
N GLU A 173 4.42 12.13 -1.90
CA GLU A 173 5.11 13.39 -1.64
C GLU A 173 6.58 13.31 -2.06
N GLN A 174 7.29 12.23 -1.71
CA GLN A 174 8.71 12.07 -2.07
C GLN A 174 8.90 12.00 -3.60
N LEU A 175 8.02 11.29 -4.31
CA LEU A 175 8.01 11.25 -5.77
C LEU A 175 7.82 12.65 -6.36
N THR A 176 6.81 13.38 -5.87
CA THR A 176 6.52 14.74 -6.32
C THR A 176 7.73 15.66 -6.12
N MET A 177 8.37 15.59 -4.95
CA MET A 177 9.57 16.37 -4.65
C MET A 177 10.73 16.04 -5.60
N MET A 178 10.96 14.76 -5.89
CA MET A 178 12.01 14.33 -6.81
C MET A 178 11.73 14.73 -8.26
N GLU A 179 10.47 14.67 -8.70
CA GLU A 179 10.07 15.11 -10.04
C GLU A 179 10.25 16.63 -10.20
N VAL A 180 9.90 17.42 -9.17
CA VAL A 180 10.19 18.86 -9.15
C VAL A 180 11.69 19.13 -9.22
N ASN A 181 12.51 18.41 -8.43
CA ASN A 181 13.97 18.54 -8.49
C ASN A 181 14.51 18.22 -9.89
N MET A 182 14.03 17.15 -10.51
CA MET A 182 14.42 16.77 -11.88
C MET A 182 14.12 17.90 -12.86
N ALA A 183 12.91 18.47 -12.79
CA ALA A 183 12.52 19.59 -13.64
C ALA A 183 13.37 20.83 -13.41
N ARG A 184 13.69 21.16 -12.15
CA ARG A 184 14.57 22.31 -11.81
C ARG A 184 15.95 22.15 -12.41
N VAL A 185 16.56 20.98 -12.28
CA VAL A 185 17.88 20.68 -12.84
C VAL A 185 17.85 20.75 -14.37
N TYR A 186 16.82 20.19 -15.01
CA TYR A 186 16.65 20.26 -16.46
C TYR A 186 16.47 21.72 -16.95
N ASN A 187 15.59 22.48 -16.31
CA ASN A 187 15.33 23.88 -16.66
C ASN A 187 16.58 24.75 -16.50
N TRP A 188 17.37 24.51 -15.45
CA TRP A 188 18.64 25.19 -15.24
C TRP A 188 19.65 24.88 -16.35
N ASP A 189 19.80 23.61 -16.76
CA ASP A 189 20.72 23.25 -17.85
C ASP A 189 20.30 23.82 -19.20
N VAL A 190 18.99 23.82 -19.49
CA VAL A 190 18.44 24.46 -20.71
C VAL A 190 18.73 25.97 -20.71
N LYS A 191 18.50 26.65 -19.58
CA LYS A 191 18.79 28.08 -19.44
C LYS A 191 20.29 28.36 -19.65
N ARG A 192 21.16 27.60 -18.99
CA ARG A 192 22.62 27.72 -19.15
C ARG A 192 23.08 27.54 -20.60
N ARG A 193 22.59 26.50 -21.29
CA ARG A 193 22.94 26.24 -22.71
C ARG A 193 22.46 27.36 -23.63
N ARG A 194 21.30 27.94 -23.35
CA ARG A 194 20.77 29.09 -24.10
C ARG A 194 21.63 30.33 -23.88
N ASP A 195 21.97 30.63 -22.63
CA ASP A 195 22.76 31.81 -22.27
C ASP A 195 24.16 31.73 -22.89
N ARG A 196 24.82 30.56 -22.85
CA ARG A 196 26.11 30.33 -23.52
C ARG A 196 26.05 30.56 -25.03
N ARG A 197 25.00 30.07 -25.70
CA ARG A 197 24.82 30.30 -27.15
C ARG A 197 24.69 31.78 -27.47
N LEU A 198 23.95 32.55 -26.66
CA LEU A 198 23.77 33.98 -26.84
C LEU A 198 25.07 34.77 -26.58
N GLU A 199 25.91 34.32 -25.64
CA GLU A 199 27.23 34.90 -25.38
C GLU A 199 28.21 34.62 -26.53
N ASP A 200 28.20 33.40 -27.08
CA ASP A 200 29.00 33.03 -28.26
C ASP A 200 28.60 33.86 -29.50
N GLU A 201 27.29 34.12 -29.68
CA GLU A 201 26.78 34.99 -30.74
C GLU A 201 27.21 36.46 -30.56
N LYS A 202 27.23 36.98 -29.32
CA LYS A 202 27.65 38.36 -29.01
C LYS A 202 29.15 38.58 -29.11
N THR A 203 29.96 37.55 -28.82
CA THR A 203 31.43 37.64 -28.84
C THR A 203 32.03 37.40 -30.23
N GLY A 204 31.21 37.17 -31.27
CA GLY A 204 31.64 37.10 -32.67
C GLY A 204 32.49 35.86 -33.02
N LYS A 205 32.67 34.92 -32.09
CA LYS A 205 33.46 33.70 -32.31
C LYS A 205 32.85 32.75 -33.34
N GLY A 206 31.57 32.91 -33.69
CA GLY A 206 30.92 32.13 -34.75
C GLY A 206 31.35 32.46 -36.19
N ALA A 207 32.06 33.58 -36.42
CA ALA A 207 32.48 34.00 -37.76
C ALA A 207 33.95 33.67 -38.09
N SER A 208 34.84 33.51 -37.10
CA SER A 208 36.29 33.38 -37.38
C SER A 208 36.76 31.95 -37.67
N GLU A 209 35.92 30.92 -37.53
CA GLU A 209 36.28 29.53 -37.85
C GLU A 209 35.95 29.12 -39.30
N ARG A 210 35.28 29.97 -40.10
CA ARG A 210 34.93 29.67 -41.51
C ARG A 210 35.87 30.26 -42.56
N GLU A 211 36.82 31.12 -42.19
CA GLU A 211 37.74 31.77 -43.15
C GLU A 211 39.21 31.33 -43.03
N GLY A 212 39.51 30.30 -42.25
CA GLY A 212 40.85 29.73 -42.09
C GLY A 212 40.99 28.34 -42.72
N GLY A 213 40.71 28.21 -44.02
CA GLY A 213 40.95 27.01 -44.83
C GLY A 213 41.74 27.33 -46.08
#